data_AF-A0A965UMI6-F1
#
_entry.id   AF-A0A965UMI6-F1
#
_cell.length_a   1.000
_cell.length_b   1.000
_cell.length_c   1.000
_cell.angle_alpha   90.00
_cell.angle_beta   90.00
_cell.angle_gamma   90.00
#
_symmetry.space_group_name_H-M   'P 1'
#
loop_
_entity.id
_entity.type
_entity.pdbx_description
1 polymer ?
#
loop_
_entity_poly.entity_id
_entity_poly.type
_entity_poly.pdbx_seq_one_letter_code
_entity_poly.pdbx_strand_id
1 'polypeptide(L)'
;MEKSANGWPASADAEAIDIVRKPVPGTDLKLRVAKPVAPLLIAFAAEFHKQVEPIDKGTLDDWGYAYRKVRGSNTVVSNHSSGTAIDINATKHPLGAVNTFTAEQAATIRRLCRKYGLKWGGDYRTRKDEMHFEIALNPVQVETLIRGLELENDEGEKTE
;
A
#
# COMPACT_ATOMS: atom_id res chain seq x y z
N MET A 1 -0.81 8.79 20.85
CA MET A 1 -0.59 8.37 19.45
C MET A 1 -1.76 8.85 18.62
N GLU A 2 -1.52 9.49 17.47
CA GLU A 2 -2.60 9.88 16.56
C GLU A 2 -3.17 8.62 15.86
N LYS A 3 -4.31 8.78 15.18
CA LYS A 3 -4.86 7.76 14.29
C LYS A 3 -4.89 8.29 12.86
N SER A 4 -4.51 7.46 11.91
CA SER A 4 -4.69 7.69 10.47
C SER A 4 -6.18 7.64 10.08
N ALA A 5 -6.50 8.04 8.86
CA ALA A 5 -7.87 8.04 8.32
C ALA A 5 -8.55 6.67 8.35
N ASN A 6 -7.80 5.56 8.25
CA ASN A 6 -8.30 4.20 8.36
C ASN A 6 -8.28 3.65 9.80
N GLY A 7 -7.98 4.48 10.79
CA GLY A 7 -8.10 4.15 12.22
C GLY A 7 -6.88 3.45 12.83
N TRP A 8 -5.78 3.29 12.07
CA TRP A 8 -4.54 2.67 12.56
C TRP A 8 -3.69 3.66 13.36
N PRO A 9 -2.87 3.19 14.32
CA PRO A 9 -1.94 4.06 15.03
C PRO A 9 -0.96 4.74 14.07
N ALA A 10 -0.81 6.05 14.22
CA ALA A 10 0.07 6.87 13.40
C ALA A 10 1.02 7.69 14.28
N SER A 11 2.25 7.83 13.83
CA SER A 11 3.32 8.50 14.56
C SER A 11 4.37 9.05 13.59
N ALA A 12 4.99 10.18 13.95
CA ALA A 12 6.19 10.69 13.28
C ALA A 12 7.43 9.85 13.63
N ASP A 13 7.40 9.21 14.80
CA ASP A 13 8.36 8.19 15.20
C ASP A 13 7.94 6.85 14.57
N ALA A 14 8.73 6.41 13.59
CA ALA A 14 8.48 5.20 12.83
C ALA A 14 8.73 3.92 13.65
N GLU A 15 9.59 3.98 14.68
CA GLU A 15 9.87 2.85 15.56
C GLU A 15 8.69 2.62 16.51
N ALA A 16 8.06 3.70 16.99
CA ALA A 16 6.88 3.63 17.86
C ALA A 16 5.65 2.93 17.25
N ILE A 17 5.63 2.70 15.93
CA ILE A 17 4.56 1.99 15.21
C ILE A 17 5.08 0.86 14.32
N ASP A 18 6.27 0.34 14.63
CA ASP A 18 6.87 -0.83 13.96
C ASP A 18 6.91 -0.73 12.43
N ILE A 19 7.35 0.42 11.89
CA ILE A 19 7.59 0.53 10.45
C ILE A 19 8.81 -0.30 10.06
N VAL A 20 8.58 -1.27 9.16
CA VAL A 20 9.63 -2.13 8.59
C VAL A 20 9.86 -1.79 7.13
N ARG A 21 11.06 -2.09 6.62
CA ARG A 21 11.39 -2.00 5.20
C ARG A 21 11.40 -3.42 4.61
N LYS A 22 10.50 -3.71 3.68
CA LYS A 22 10.36 -5.05 3.07
C LYS A 22 10.56 -4.99 1.55
N PRO A 23 11.32 -5.93 0.96
CA PRO A 23 11.46 -6.03 -0.50
C PRO A 23 10.13 -6.43 -1.13
N VAL A 24 9.89 -5.97 -2.36
CA VAL A 24 8.76 -6.42 -3.18
C VAL A 24 9.27 -7.47 -4.16
N PRO A 25 8.87 -8.76 -4.02
CA PRO A 25 9.34 -9.84 -4.88
C PRO A 25 9.15 -9.55 -6.37
N GLY A 26 10.18 -9.85 -7.16
CA GLY A 26 10.21 -9.56 -8.61
C GLY A 26 10.66 -8.14 -8.97
N THR A 27 10.99 -7.30 -7.99
CA THR A 27 11.42 -5.91 -8.20
C THR A 27 12.66 -5.58 -7.37
N ASP A 28 13.30 -4.45 -7.66
CA ASP A 28 14.37 -3.89 -6.82
C ASP A 28 13.82 -2.96 -5.71
N LEU A 29 12.50 -2.80 -5.65
CA LEU A 29 11.81 -1.90 -4.72
C LEU A 29 11.80 -2.47 -3.30
N LYS A 30 11.94 -1.57 -2.33
CA LYS A 30 11.71 -1.85 -0.90
C LYS A 30 10.75 -0.83 -0.32
N LEU A 31 9.60 -1.27 0.16
CA LEU A 31 8.57 -0.40 0.74
C LEU A 31 8.71 -0.32 2.25
N ARG A 32 8.49 0.88 2.80
CA ARG A 32 8.36 1.10 4.25
C ARG A 32 6.89 0.96 4.63
N VAL A 33 6.54 -0.01 5.46
CA VAL A 33 5.14 -0.31 5.84
C VAL A 33 5.08 -0.74 7.30
N ALA A 34 3.92 -0.64 7.94
CA ALA A 34 3.76 -1.15 9.30
C ALA A 34 3.85 -2.68 9.31
N LYS A 35 4.62 -3.24 10.24
CA LYS A 35 4.86 -4.68 10.35
C LYS A 35 3.59 -5.53 10.29
N PRO A 36 2.48 -5.21 10.98
CA PRO A 36 1.28 -6.04 10.96
C PRO A 36 0.59 -6.17 9.59
N VAL A 37 0.74 -5.18 8.71
CA VAL A 37 0.11 -5.16 7.38
C VAL A 37 1.08 -5.48 6.25
N ALA A 38 2.37 -5.60 6.56
CA ALA A 38 3.42 -5.77 5.57
C ALA A 38 3.17 -6.97 4.64
N PRO A 39 2.74 -8.16 5.11
CA PRO A 39 2.51 -9.29 4.21
C PRO A 39 1.46 -9.00 3.13
N LEU A 40 0.38 -8.29 3.47
CA LEU A 40 -0.69 -7.94 2.53
C LEU A 40 -0.24 -6.91 1.49
N LEU A 41 0.42 -5.83 1.93
CA LEU A 41 0.86 -4.76 1.03
C LEU A 41 2.00 -5.20 0.10
N ILE A 42 2.93 -6.02 0.60
CA ILE A 42 4.05 -6.54 -0.20
C ILE A 42 3.56 -7.58 -1.22
N ALA A 43 2.69 -8.51 -0.81
CA ALA A 43 2.10 -9.47 -1.73
C ALA A 43 1.25 -8.78 -2.81
N PHE A 44 0.47 -7.77 -2.43
CA PHE A 44 -0.25 -6.94 -3.40
C PHE A 44 0.69 -6.28 -4.41
N ALA A 45 1.76 -5.63 -3.96
CA ALA A 45 2.70 -4.94 -4.85
C ALA A 45 3.40 -5.92 -5.82
N ALA A 46 3.76 -7.12 -5.34
CA ALA A 46 4.34 -8.15 -6.18
C ALA A 46 3.37 -8.68 -7.24
N GLU A 47 2.09 -8.87 -6.88
CA GLU A 47 1.07 -9.28 -7.85
C GLU A 47 0.67 -8.16 -8.82
N PHE A 48 0.67 -6.91 -8.35
CA PHE A 48 0.49 -5.74 -9.20
C PHE A 48 1.58 -5.69 -10.27
N HIS A 49 2.85 -5.82 -9.88
CA HIS A 49 4.00 -5.85 -10.79
C HIS A 49 3.84 -6.91 -11.90
N LYS A 50 3.32 -8.08 -11.54
CA LYS A 50 3.16 -9.23 -12.45
C LYS A 50 1.92 -9.15 -13.35
N GLN A 51 0.82 -8.60 -12.86
CA GLN A 51 -0.50 -8.73 -13.50
C GLN A 51 -1.10 -7.42 -14.03
N VAL A 52 -0.64 -6.27 -13.55
CA VAL A 52 -1.18 -4.96 -13.95
C VAL A 52 -0.19 -4.28 -14.87
N GLU A 53 0.99 -3.97 -14.35
CA GLU A 53 2.12 -3.45 -15.10
C GLU A 53 3.38 -3.51 -14.24
N PRO A 54 4.58 -3.51 -14.86
CA PRO A 54 5.83 -3.45 -14.11
C PRO A 54 5.92 -2.18 -13.25
N ILE A 55 6.28 -2.38 -11.98
CA ILE A 55 6.86 -1.34 -11.13
C ILE A 55 8.22 -0.95 -11.71
N ASP A 56 8.37 0.33 -12.07
CA ASP A 56 9.50 0.81 -12.86
C ASP A 56 10.83 0.72 -12.10
N LYS A 57 11.88 0.35 -12.84
CA LYS A 57 13.24 0.34 -12.30
C LYS A 57 13.87 1.72 -12.47
N GLY A 58 14.25 2.35 -11.36
CA GLY A 58 15.12 3.55 -11.36
C GLY A 58 14.41 4.88 -11.12
N THR A 59 13.08 4.94 -11.24
CA THR A 59 12.29 6.10 -10.80
C THR A 59 12.01 5.96 -9.30
N LEU A 60 12.22 7.04 -8.53
CA LEU A 60 11.86 7.07 -7.11
C LEU A 60 10.43 7.62 -6.97
N ASP A 61 9.43 6.80 -7.28
CA ASP A 61 8.02 7.21 -7.24
C ASP A 61 7.07 6.21 -6.58
N ASP A 62 7.60 5.15 -5.97
CA ASP A 62 6.83 4.26 -5.10
C ASP A 62 7.03 4.65 -3.62
N TRP A 63 5.91 4.89 -2.92
CA TRP A 63 5.94 5.45 -1.56
C TRP A 63 5.23 4.56 -0.56
N GLY A 64 5.78 4.43 0.64
CA GLY A 64 5.16 3.76 1.78
C GLY A 64 4.94 4.74 2.93
N TYR A 65 5.46 4.42 4.12
CA TYR A 65 5.34 5.26 5.30
C TYR A 65 5.92 6.66 5.08
N ALA A 66 5.09 7.67 5.36
CA ALA A 66 5.43 9.08 5.41
C ALA A 66 4.46 9.78 6.36
N TYR A 67 4.95 10.30 7.48
CA TYR A 67 4.11 11.01 8.45
C TYR A 67 3.68 12.37 7.91
N ARG A 68 2.39 12.50 7.58
CA ARG A 68 1.77 13.71 7.02
C ARG A 68 0.25 13.70 7.17
N LYS A 69 -0.37 14.88 7.08
CA LYS A 69 -1.83 14.97 6.87
C LYS A 69 -2.18 14.58 5.42
N VAL A 70 -3.45 14.23 5.18
CA VAL A 70 -3.97 14.00 3.82
C VAL A 70 -3.76 15.26 2.98
N ARG A 71 -3.35 15.12 1.71
CA ARG A 71 -3.07 16.29 0.87
C ARG A 71 -4.33 17.13 0.67
N GLY A 72 -4.31 18.36 1.20
CA GLY A 72 -5.44 19.29 1.21
C GLY A 72 -6.29 19.25 2.49
N SER A 73 -5.88 18.48 3.51
CA SER A 73 -6.50 18.46 4.83
C SER A 73 -5.52 18.94 5.90
N ASN A 74 -6.03 19.72 6.85
CA ASN A 74 -5.26 20.14 8.04
C ASN A 74 -5.58 19.32 9.29
N THR A 75 -6.58 18.43 9.20
CA THR A 75 -7.13 17.71 10.37
C THR A 75 -7.01 16.20 10.25
N VAL A 76 -7.01 15.66 9.02
CA VAL A 76 -7.00 14.20 8.78
C VAL A 76 -5.58 13.70 8.55
N VAL A 77 -5.15 12.75 9.36
CA VAL A 77 -3.85 12.08 9.22
C VAL A 77 -3.91 11.08 8.07
N SER A 78 -2.92 11.11 7.18
CA SER A 78 -2.85 10.21 6.03
C SER A 78 -2.59 8.76 6.47
N ASN A 79 -3.08 7.78 5.70
CA ASN A 79 -2.79 6.36 5.90
C ASN A 79 -1.32 5.98 5.59
N HIS A 80 -0.57 6.87 4.93
CA HIS A 80 0.91 6.75 4.90
C HIS A 80 1.53 6.99 6.27
N SER A 81 0.89 7.75 7.17
CA SER A 81 1.44 8.06 8.51
C SER A 81 1.37 6.90 9.49
N SER A 82 0.58 5.87 9.17
CA SER A 82 0.49 4.62 9.89
C SER A 82 1.21 3.49 9.15
N GLY A 83 1.84 3.75 7.99
CA GLY A 83 2.46 2.72 7.17
C GLY A 83 1.47 1.70 6.59
N THR A 84 0.20 2.06 6.47
CA THR A 84 -0.89 1.20 5.98
C THR A 84 -1.40 1.58 4.60
N ALA A 85 -0.62 2.38 3.87
CA ALA A 85 -0.88 2.75 2.49
C ALA A 85 0.41 2.76 1.69
N ILE A 86 0.28 2.51 0.40
CA ILE A 86 1.35 2.57 -0.58
C ILE A 86 0.88 3.32 -1.82
N ASP A 87 1.79 4.06 -2.45
CA ASP A 87 1.60 4.62 -3.78
C ASP A 87 2.54 3.86 -4.72
N ILE A 88 2.05 3.40 -5.88
CA ILE A 88 2.83 2.64 -6.87
C ILE A 88 2.82 3.36 -8.22
N ASN A 89 3.97 3.44 -8.89
CA ASN A 89 4.17 4.11 -10.19
C ASN A 89 3.55 5.53 -10.21
N ALA A 90 3.78 6.33 -9.15
CA ALA A 90 3.11 7.61 -8.94
C ALA A 90 3.33 8.63 -10.08
N THR A 91 4.43 8.53 -10.82
CA THR A 91 4.69 9.39 -11.99
C THR A 91 3.78 9.06 -13.18
N LYS A 92 3.38 7.79 -13.34
CA LYS A 92 2.42 7.35 -14.37
C LYS A 92 0.97 7.60 -13.97
N HIS A 93 0.67 7.49 -12.68
CA HIS A 93 -0.70 7.55 -12.14
C HIS A 93 -0.89 8.71 -11.14
N PRO A 94 -0.51 9.96 -11.49
CA PRO A 94 -0.45 11.04 -10.53
C PRO A 94 -1.83 11.38 -9.97
N LEU A 95 -1.86 11.77 -8.70
CA LEU A 95 -3.04 12.25 -8.00
C LEU A 95 -3.91 13.21 -8.84
N GLY A 96 -5.18 12.87 -8.99
CA GLY A 96 -6.17 13.64 -9.77
C GLY A 96 -6.27 13.24 -11.24
N ALA A 97 -5.31 12.49 -11.78
CA ALA A 97 -5.45 11.87 -13.09
C ALA A 97 -6.47 10.71 -13.03
N VAL A 98 -7.13 10.47 -14.16
CA VAL A 98 -8.20 9.48 -14.29
C VAL A 98 -8.00 8.67 -15.56
N ASN A 99 -8.35 7.38 -15.52
CA ASN A 99 -8.18 6.47 -16.65
C ASN A 99 -6.71 6.35 -17.10
N THR A 100 -5.78 6.44 -16.15
CA THR A 100 -4.35 6.20 -16.40
C THR A 100 -4.03 4.71 -16.47
N PHE A 101 -4.94 3.84 -16.00
CA PHE A 101 -4.96 2.40 -16.27
C PHE A 101 -6.00 2.06 -17.34
N THR A 102 -5.75 0.98 -18.11
CA THR A 102 -6.79 0.40 -18.97
C THR A 102 -7.93 -0.20 -18.14
N ALA A 103 -9.06 -0.49 -18.78
CA ALA A 103 -10.21 -1.11 -18.12
C ALA A 103 -9.85 -2.48 -17.52
N GLU A 104 -9.03 -3.26 -18.23
CA GLU A 104 -8.55 -4.58 -17.82
C GLU A 104 -7.59 -4.48 -16.62
N GLN A 105 -6.66 -3.52 -16.66
CA GLN A 105 -5.76 -3.23 -15.53
C GLN A 105 -6.57 -2.83 -14.30
N ALA A 106 -7.52 -1.90 -14.44
CA ALA A 106 -8.38 -1.46 -13.36
C ALA A 106 -9.27 -2.60 -12.81
N ALA A 107 -9.73 -3.53 -13.65
CA ALA A 107 -10.46 -4.72 -13.20
C ALA A 107 -9.56 -5.67 -12.39
N THR A 108 -8.31 -5.86 -12.82
CA THR A 108 -7.31 -6.64 -12.09
C THR A 108 -6.95 -5.99 -10.76
N ILE A 109 -6.69 -4.68 -10.74
CA ILE A 109 -6.43 -3.91 -9.50
C ILE A 109 -7.55 -4.15 -8.48
N ARG A 110 -8.82 -4.02 -8.89
CA ARG A 110 -9.95 -4.24 -7.97
C ARG A 110 -10.04 -5.68 -7.47
N ARG A 111 -9.68 -6.67 -8.30
CA ARG A 111 -9.59 -8.08 -7.89
C ARG A 111 -8.50 -8.27 -6.83
N LEU A 112 -7.32 -7.71 -7.05
CA LEU A 112 -6.21 -7.75 -6.09
C LEU A 112 -6.57 -7.02 -4.79
N CYS A 113 -7.19 -5.85 -4.87
CA CYS A 113 -7.65 -5.13 -3.69
C CYS A 113 -8.64 -5.95 -2.86
N ARG A 114 -9.59 -6.65 -3.48
CA ARG A 114 -10.48 -7.59 -2.76
C ARG A 114 -9.72 -8.74 -2.13
N LYS A 115 -8.75 -9.33 -2.84
CA LYS A 115 -7.93 -10.44 -2.34
C LYS A 115 -7.14 -10.05 -1.08
N TYR A 116 -6.55 -8.86 -1.06
CA TYR A 116 -5.64 -8.41 0.01
C TYR A 116 -6.30 -7.46 1.02
N GLY A 117 -7.62 -7.25 0.96
CA GLY A 117 -8.33 -6.40 1.91
C GLY A 117 -7.96 -4.91 1.80
N LEU A 118 -7.76 -4.42 0.57
CA LEU A 118 -7.37 -3.04 0.28
C LEU A 118 -8.52 -2.24 -0.34
N LYS A 119 -8.43 -0.92 -0.22
CA LYS A 119 -9.14 0.05 -1.07
C LYS A 119 -8.16 0.65 -2.08
N TRP A 120 -8.70 1.01 -3.24
CA TRP A 120 -7.98 1.71 -4.29
C TRP A 120 -8.47 3.16 -4.40
N GLY A 121 -7.54 4.11 -4.42
CA GLY A 121 -7.84 5.54 -4.59
C GLY A 121 -8.44 5.89 -5.95
N GLY A 122 -8.25 5.03 -6.97
CA GLY A 122 -8.96 5.13 -8.25
C GLY A 122 -10.48 4.97 -8.13
N ASP A 123 -10.99 4.45 -7.02
CA ASP A 123 -12.44 4.33 -6.76
C ASP A 123 -13.00 5.49 -5.91
N TYR A 124 -12.17 6.45 -5.46
CA TYR A 124 -12.65 7.61 -4.70
C TYR A 124 -13.65 8.46 -5.48
N ARG A 125 -14.63 9.05 -4.79
CA ARG A 125 -15.74 9.79 -5.43
C ARG A 125 -15.37 11.20 -5.89
N THR A 126 -14.49 11.88 -5.14
CA THR A 126 -14.22 13.32 -5.33
C THR A 126 -12.95 13.56 -6.13
N ARG A 127 -11.79 13.18 -5.58
CA ARG A 127 -10.49 13.26 -6.25
C ARG A 127 -9.91 11.86 -6.36
N LYS A 128 -9.76 11.41 -7.60
CA LYS A 128 -9.15 10.12 -7.94
C LYS A 128 -7.67 10.12 -7.57
N ASP A 129 -7.20 8.99 -7.12
CA ASP A 129 -5.81 8.77 -6.72
C ASP A 129 -5.40 7.37 -7.20
N GLU A 130 -5.17 7.23 -8.50
CA GLU A 130 -5.00 5.91 -9.14
C GLU A 130 -3.69 5.22 -8.73
N MET A 131 -2.68 5.95 -8.25
CA MET A 131 -1.48 5.37 -7.63
C MET A 131 -1.72 4.80 -6.22
N HIS A 132 -2.79 5.20 -5.53
CA HIS A 132 -2.92 5.01 -4.07
C HIS A 132 -3.67 3.74 -3.67
N PHE A 133 -3.09 2.96 -2.75
CA PHE A 133 -3.67 1.75 -2.18
C PHE A 133 -3.56 1.76 -0.67
N GLU A 134 -4.63 1.37 0.03
CA GLU A 134 -4.69 1.44 1.50
C GLU A 134 -5.38 0.24 2.12
N ILE A 135 -4.95 -0.15 3.32
CA ILE A 135 -5.60 -1.22 4.11
C ILE A 135 -7.01 -0.78 4.48
N ALA A 136 -7.98 -1.63 4.16
CA ALA A 136 -9.41 -1.43 4.43
C ALA A 136 -9.91 -2.19 5.66
N LEU A 137 -9.01 -2.89 6.35
CA LEU A 137 -9.30 -3.84 7.41
C LEU A 137 -8.81 -3.34 8.77
N ASN A 138 -9.46 -3.80 9.84
CA ASN A 138 -8.96 -3.63 11.21
C ASN A 138 -7.87 -4.67 11.54
N PRO A 139 -7.14 -4.53 12.66
CA PRO A 139 -6.05 -5.45 13.02
C PRO A 139 -6.43 -6.94 13.05
N VAL A 140 -7.59 -7.29 13.62
CA VAL A 140 -8.06 -8.68 13.72
C VAL A 140 -8.36 -9.27 12.34
N GLN A 141 -8.95 -8.46 11.46
CA GLN A 141 -9.24 -8.86 10.08
C GLN A 141 -7.96 -9.04 9.26
N VAL A 142 -6.96 -8.18 9.46
CA VAL A 142 -5.64 -8.31 8.82
C VAL A 142 -4.98 -9.62 9.21
N GLU A 143 -4.90 -9.92 10.51
CA GLU A 143 -4.31 -11.17 11.00
C GLU A 143 -5.05 -12.40 10.43
N THR A 144 -6.39 -12.38 10.48
CA THR A 144 -7.22 -13.45 9.90
C THR A 144 -6.94 -13.64 8.41
N LEU A 145 -6.84 -12.55 7.64
CA LEU A 145 -6.60 -12.62 6.20
C LEU A 145 -5.19 -13.12 5.88
N ILE A 146 -4.17 -12.67 6.62
CA ILE A 146 -2.79 -13.14 6.46
C ILE A 146 -2.71 -14.66 6.66
N ARG A 147 -3.37 -15.19 7.69
CA ARG A 147 -3.50 -16.64 7.93
C ARG A 147 -4.22 -17.34 6.80
N GLY A 148 -5.38 -16.82 6.38
CA GLY A 148 -6.17 -17.42 5.30
C GLY A 148 -5.49 -17.41 3.93
N LEU A 149 -4.53 -16.51 3.72
CA LEU A 149 -3.69 -16.45 2.51
C LEU A 149 -2.33 -17.12 2.70
N GLU A 150 -2.06 -17.71 3.87
CA GLU A 150 -0.80 -18.38 4.21
C GLU A 150 0.45 -17.47 4.07
N LEU A 151 0.30 -16.17 4.37
CA LEU A 151 1.36 -15.16 4.23
C LEU A 151 2.21 -14.95 5.50
N GLU A 152 2.15 -15.86 6.47
CA GLU A 152 2.82 -15.73 7.77
C GLU A 152 4.36 -15.88 7.68
N ASN A 153 4.87 -16.58 6.66
CA ASN A 153 6.26 -17.06 6.62
C ASN A 153 7.18 -16.36 5.61
N ASP A 154 6.78 -15.22 5.04
CA ASP A 154 7.61 -14.49 4.07
C ASP A 154 8.69 -13.62 4.77
N GLU A 155 9.30 -14.17 5.84
CA GLU A 155 10.55 -13.69 6.40
C GLU A 155 11.72 -14.19 5.55
N GLY A 156 11.84 -13.61 4.36
CA GLY A 156 13.08 -13.59 3.58
C GLY A 156 13.66 -14.95 3.23
N GLU A 157 13.46 -15.35 1.96
CA GLU A 157 14.43 -16.18 1.26
C GLU A 157 15.85 -15.74 1.65
N LYS A 158 16.52 -16.57 2.47
CA LYS A 158 17.92 -16.42 2.79
C LYS A 158 18.65 -16.61 1.47
N THR A 159 19.22 -15.53 0.95
CA THR A 159 20.19 -15.63 -0.13
C THR A 159 21.44 -16.27 0.45
N GLU A 160 21.84 -17.41 -0.14
CA GLU A 160 23.12 -18.09 0.11
C GLU A 160 24.33 -17.18 -0.14
#